data_AF-A0A349VK76-F1
#
_entry.id   AF-A0A349VK76-F1
#
_cell.length_a   1.000
_cell.length_b   1.000
_cell.length_c   1.000
_cell.angle_alpha   90.00
_cell.angle_beta   90.00
_cell.angle_gamma   90.00
#
_symmetry.space_group_name_H-M   'P 1'
#
loop_
_entity.id
_entity.type
_entity.pdbx_description
1 polymer ?
#
loop_
_entity_poly.entity_id
_entity_poly.type
_entity_poly.pdbx_seq_one_letter_code
_entity_poly.pdbx_strand_id
1 'polypeptide(L)'
;MDFWIQTDNLTHIFWLGGLWVLLSVIWASASVWIASDSEMIFGESSWPLASVCIGALFFLITVMWGLSTTPLFAVGFIVALFFYTFTRDKKAPAQERILCIAFLKKIFIRLAGSLGIDDVESLLSKSMTQLSSGQQDSSVVLLKKDGSPIDGQGKGMDRAGSKAVRVVQGLFEKAITNGATDLHFEPKSGEEIAVRCRVDGVMQNLTTLWAAEGKSSISALKVL
;
A
#
# COMPACT_ATOMS: atom_id res chain seq x y z
N MET A 1 -18.39 11.63 -60.91
CA MET A 1 -18.03 10.81 -59.74
C MET A 1 -17.94 11.76 -58.58
N ASP A 2 -19.10 12.01 -57.98
CA ASP A 2 -19.29 13.01 -56.94
C ASP A 2 -18.93 12.38 -55.60
N PHE A 3 -17.65 12.49 -55.22
CA PHE A 3 -17.10 12.09 -53.93
C PHE A 3 -17.51 13.11 -52.86
N TRP A 4 -18.81 13.24 -52.61
CA TRP A 4 -19.30 13.99 -51.46
C TRP A 4 -19.29 13.05 -50.26
N ILE A 5 -18.18 13.08 -49.50
CA ILE A 5 -18.20 12.53 -48.15
C ILE A 5 -19.20 13.36 -47.37
N GLN A 6 -20.36 12.76 -47.10
CA GLN A 6 -21.40 13.32 -46.25
C GLN A 6 -20.77 13.78 -44.93
N THR A 7 -21.00 15.03 -44.51
CA THR A 7 -20.39 15.64 -43.31
C THR A 7 -20.58 14.79 -42.06
N ASP A 8 -21.65 14.01 -42.02
CA ASP A 8 -22.00 13.09 -40.93
C ASP A 8 -21.03 11.89 -40.83
N ASN A 9 -20.43 11.46 -41.96
CA ASN A 9 -19.40 10.43 -41.96
C ASN A 9 -18.06 10.96 -41.44
N LEU A 10 -17.73 12.22 -41.72
CA LEU A 10 -16.51 12.84 -41.19
C LEU A 10 -16.58 12.99 -39.67
N THR A 11 -17.71 13.47 -39.13
CA THR A 11 -17.89 13.60 -37.68
C THR A 11 -17.83 12.24 -36.99
N HIS A 12 -18.46 11.19 -37.55
CA HIS A 12 -18.35 9.83 -37.04
C HIS A 12 -16.90 9.31 -37.03
N ILE A 13 -16.16 9.48 -38.13
CA ILE A 13 -14.76 9.05 -38.22
C ILE A 13 -13.87 9.80 -37.22
N PHE A 14 -14.06 11.12 -37.08
CA PHE A 14 -13.31 11.93 -36.12
C PHE A 14 -13.60 11.55 -34.67
N TRP A 15 -14.86 11.29 -34.32
CA TRP A 15 -15.24 10.88 -32.97
C TRP A 15 -14.78 9.46 -32.62
N LEU A 16 -15.02 8.49 -33.51
CA LEU A 16 -14.63 7.10 -33.31
C LEU A 16 -13.11 6.93 -33.32
N GLY A 17 -12.44 7.54 -34.31
CA GLY A 17 -10.99 7.53 -34.43
C GLY A 17 -10.30 8.31 -33.31
N GLY A 18 -10.82 9.49 -32.96
CA GLY A 18 -10.29 10.31 -31.87
C GLY A 18 -10.39 9.60 -30.51
N LEU A 19 -11.51 8.94 -30.23
CA LEU A 19 -11.68 8.14 -29.01
C LEU A 19 -10.69 6.97 -28.95
N TRP A 20 -10.46 6.30 -30.08
CA TRP A 20 -9.46 5.24 -30.19
C TRP A 20 -8.03 5.73 -29.93
N VAL A 21 -7.65 6.85 -30.51
CA VAL A 21 -6.34 7.47 -30.26
C VAL A 21 -6.19 7.82 -28.78
N LEU A 22 -7.22 8.39 -28.17
CA LEU A 22 -7.21 8.73 -26.75
C LEU A 22 -7.04 7.48 -25.86
N LEU A 23 -7.77 6.40 -26.14
CA LEU A 23 -7.61 5.12 -25.43
C LEU A 23 -6.21 4.53 -25.60
N SER A 24 -5.64 4.59 -26.81
CA SER A 24 -4.26 4.20 -27.10
C SER A 24 -3.24 5.00 -26.32
N VAL A 25 -3.40 6.31 -26.23
CA VAL A 25 -2.49 7.17 -25.46
C VAL A 25 -2.57 6.87 -23.96
N ILE A 26 -3.78 6.71 -23.42
CA ILE A 26 -3.97 6.34 -22.00
C ILE A 26 -3.31 5.00 -21.69
N TRP A 27 -3.52 3.99 -22.55
CA TRP A 27 -2.94 2.67 -22.36
C TRP A 27 -1.42 2.68 -22.47
N ALA A 28 -0.87 3.36 -23.48
CA ALA A 28 0.56 3.48 -23.68
C ALA A 28 1.22 4.20 -22.50
N SER A 29 0.61 5.28 -22.01
CA SER A 29 1.08 6.00 -20.82
C SER A 29 1.11 5.09 -19.59
N ALA A 30 0.04 4.33 -19.35
CA ALA A 30 0.00 3.36 -18.25
C ALA A 30 1.04 2.25 -18.39
N SER A 31 1.27 1.76 -19.60
CA SER A 31 2.29 0.73 -19.87
C SER A 31 3.71 1.24 -19.65
N VAL A 32 4.00 2.49 -20.04
CA VAL A 32 5.29 3.15 -19.76
C VAL A 32 5.49 3.33 -18.26
N TRP A 33 4.44 3.74 -17.54
CA TRP A 33 4.49 3.85 -16.09
C TRP A 33 4.78 2.50 -15.43
N ILE A 34 4.03 1.44 -15.78
CA ILE A 34 4.27 0.06 -15.30
C ILE A 34 5.70 -0.39 -15.60
N ALA A 35 6.22 -0.05 -16.79
CA ALA A 35 7.58 -0.40 -17.17
C ALA A 35 8.61 0.22 -16.22
N SER A 36 8.58 1.55 -16.06
CA SER A 36 9.50 2.26 -15.17
C SER A 36 9.36 1.83 -13.70
N ASP A 37 8.14 1.59 -13.26
CA ASP A 37 7.84 1.27 -11.87
C ASP A 37 8.23 -0.16 -11.50
N SER A 38 7.96 -1.11 -12.39
CA SER A 38 8.26 -2.51 -12.13
C SER A 38 9.77 -2.78 -12.13
N GLU A 39 10.54 -2.05 -12.93
CA GLU A 39 12.01 -2.17 -12.94
C GLU A 39 12.61 -1.64 -11.63
N MET A 40 12.08 -0.54 -11.09
CA MET A 40 12.52 0.02 -9.80
C MET A 40 12.23 -0.92 -8.61
N ILE A 41 11.07 -1.60 -8.61
CA ILE A 41 10.63 -2.42 -7.47
C ILE A 41 11.06 -3.89 -7.59
N PHE A 42 11.06 -4.45 -8.81
CA PHE A 42 11.32 -5.87 -9.05
C PHE A 42 12.66 -6.15 -9.73
N GLY A 43 13.32 -5.16 -10.33
CA GLY A 43 14.51 -5.37 -11.17
C GLY A 43 14.10 -5.93 -12.53
N GLU A 44 14.54 -7.16 -12.86
CA GLU A 44 14.07 -7.86 -14.07
C GLU A 44 12.60 -8.27 -13.91
N SER A 45 11.74 -7.67 -14.74
CA SER A 45 10.29 -7.76 -14.60
C SER A 45 9.60 -8.10 -15.92
N SER A 46 8.66 -9.05 -15.88
CA SER A 46 7.80 -9.42 -17.01
C SER A 46 6.51 -8.61 -17.09
N TRP A 47 6.24 -7.74 -16.11
CA TRP A 47 5.07 -6.86 -16.08
C TRP A 47 4.94 -5.91 -17.30
N PRO A 48 6.02 -5.33 -17.84
CA PRO A 48 5.93 -4.47 -19.02
C PRO A 48 5.42 -5.27 -20.24
N LEU A 49 5.95 -6.48 -20.43
CA LEU A 49 5.53 -7.39 -21.49
C LEU A 49 4.05 -7.76 -21.35
N ALA A 50 3.63 -8.13 -20.13
CA ALA A 50 2.24 -8.46 -19.84
C ALA A 50 1.30 -7.29 -20.15
N SER A 51 1.65 -6.06 -19.75
CA SER A 51 0.87 -4.84 -20.03
C SER A 51 0.68 -4.59 -21.53
N VAL A 52 1.75 -4.75 -22.32
CA VAL A 52 1.69 -4.57 -23.77
C VAL A 52 0.85 -5.67 -24.43
N CYS A 53 1.01 -6.94 -24.02
CA CYS A 53 0.23 -8.06 -24.55
C CYS A 53 -1.27 -7.89 -24.26
N ILE A 54 -1.64 -7.47 -23.05
CA ILE A 54 -3.05 -7.22 -22.68
C ILE A 54 -3.61 -6.04 -23.50
N GLY A 55 -2.83 -4.98 -23.69
CA GLY A 55 -3.22 -3.84 -24.53
C GLY A 55 -3.43 -4.22 -25.99
N ALA A 56 -2.52 -5.00 -26.56
CA ALA A 56 -2.64 -5.50 -27.93
C ALA A 56 -3.90 -6.36 -28.09
N LEU A 57 -4.19 -7.23 -27.12
CA LEU A 57 -5.41 -8.05 -27.12
C LEU A 57 -6.67 -7.17 -27.04
N PHE A 58 -6.65 -6.14 -26.19
CA PHE A 58 -7.72 -5.16 -26.11
C PHE A 58 -8.00 -4.51 -27.46
N PHE A 59 -6.97 -3.95 -28.09
CA PHE A 59 -7.12 -3.30 -29.39
C PHE A 59 -7.60 -4.27 -30.47
N LEU A 60 -7.12 -5.51 -30.48
CA LEU A 60 -7.57 -6.50 -31.45
C LEU A 60 -9.08 -6.79 -31.28
N ILE A 61 -9.53 -6.97 -30.04
CA ILE A 61 -10.95 -7.24 -29.74
C ILE A 61 -11.83 -6.03 -30.07
N THR A 62 -11.39 -4.81 -29.79
CA THR A 62 -12.14 -3.60 -30.17
C THR A 62 -12.17 -3.36 -31.67
N VAL A 63 -11.15 -3.76 -32.44
CA VAL A 63 -11.22 -3.74 -33.91
C VAL A 63 -12.28 -4.73 -34.40
N MET A 64 -12.31 -5.95 -33.85
CA MET A 64 -13.20 -7.00 -34.33
C MET A 64 -14.67 -6.81 -33.93
N TRP A 65 -14.94 -6.34 -32.71
CA TRP A 65 -16.29 -6.25 -32.12
C TRP A 65 -16.77 -4.80 -31.98
N GLY A 66 -15.99 -3.84 -32.46
CA GLY A 66 -16.28 -2.41 -32.38
C GLY A 66 -16.18 -1.86 -30.95
N LEU A 67 -16.66 -0.62 -30.77
CA LEU A 67 -16.57 0.09 -29.48
C LEU A 67 -17.46 -0.49 -28.37
N SER A 68 -18.36 -1.42 -28.67
CA SER A 68 -19.26 -2.00 -27.67
C SER A 68 -18.52 -2.75 -26.55
N THR A 69 -17.29 -3.19 -26.79
CA THR A 69 -16.48 -3.91 -25.79
C THR A 69 -15.70 -2.97 -24.86
N THR A 70 -15.63 -1.67 -25.19
CA THR A 70 -14.86 -0.68 -24.41
C THR A 70 -15.24 -0.59 -22.92
N PRO A 71 -16.51 -0.72 -22.49
CA PRO A 71 -16.84 -0.66 -21.05
C PRO A 71 -16.28 -1.85 -20.27
N LEU A 72 -16.32 -3.06 -20.88
CA LEU A 72 -15.77 -4.27 -20.27
C LEU A 72 -14.26 -4.13 -20.06
N PHE A 73 -13.57 -3.55 -21.04
CA PHE A 73 -12.14 -3.30 -20.95
C PHE A 73 -11.77 -2.16 -20.02
N ALA A 74 -12.59 -1.12 -19.88
CA ALA A 74 -12.38 -0.10 -18.86
C ALA A 74 -12.40 -0.72 -17.46
N VAL A 75 -13.37 -1.60 -17.19
CA VAL A 75 -13.42 -2.37 -15.93
C VAL A 75 -12.20 -3.28 -15.80
N GLY A 76 -11.87 -4.04 -16.85
CA GLY A 76 -10.71 -4.93 -16.87
C GLY A 76 -9.39 -4.19 -16.63
N PHE A 77 -9.22 -3.00 -17.18
CA PHE A 77 -8.05 -2.14 -17.01
C PHE A 77 -7.91 -1.65 -15.56
N ILE A 78 -9.01 -1.20 -14.97
CA ILE A 78 -9.03 -0.81 -13.54
C ILE A 78 -8.65 -2.01 -12.66
N VAL A 79 -9.19 -3.19 -12.94
CA VAL A 79 -8.87 -4.42 -12.21
C VAL A 79 -7.40 -4.80 -12.38
N ALA A 80 -6.86 -4.71 -13.60
CA ALA A 80 -5.46 -5.01 -13.89
C ALA A 80 -4.50 -4.04 -13.19
N LEU A 81 -4.79 -2.73 -13.19
CA LEU A 81 -4.03 -1.73 -12.45
C LEU A 81 -4.10 -1.97 -10.94
N PHE A 82 -5.29 -2.31 -10.43
CA PHE A 82 -5.46 -2.66 -9.02
C PHE A 82 -4.65 -3.91 -8.65
N PHE A 83 -4.68 -4.94 -9.50
CA PHE A 83 -3.90 -6.16 -9.29
C PHE A 83 -2.39 -5.87 -9.29
N TYR A 84 -1.92 -5.09 -10.27
CA TYR A 84 -0.52 -4.67 -10.38
C TYR A 84 -0.07 -3.90 -9.12
N THR A 85 -0.83 -2.87 -8.72
CA THR A 85 -0.53 -2.06 -7.52
C THR A 85 -0.57 -2.91 -6.24
N PHE A 86 -1.49 -3.87 -6.14
CA PHE A 86 -1.53 -4.80 -5.00
C PHE A 86 -0.31 -5.72 -4.95
N THR A 87 0.11 -6.29 -6.09
CA THR A 87 1.33 -7.12 -6.16
C THR A 87 2.60 -6.32 -5.89
N ARG A 88 2.65 -5.07 -6.35
CA ARG A 88 3.74 -4.13 -6.07
C ARG A 88 3.83 -3.80 -4.58
N ASP A 89 2.72 -3.44 -3.94
CA ASP A 89 2.70 -3.00 -2.54
C ASP A 89 3.09 -4.09 -1.53
N LYS A 90 2.98 -5.37 -1.92
CA LYS A 90 3.52 -6.49 -1.13
C LYS A 90 5.05 -6.46 -1.02
N LYS A 91 5.73 -5.97 -2.05
CA LYS A 91 7.19 -5.96 -2.15
C LYS A 91 7.79 -4.58 -1.83
N ALA A 92 7.01 -3.51 -2.02
CA ALA A 92 7.44 -2.14 -1.76
C ALA A 92 7.57 -1.83 -0.24
N PRO A 93 8.57 -1.01 0.16
CA PRO A 93 8.72 -0.53 1.52
C PRO A 93 7.50 0.31 1.96
N ALA A 94 7.21 0.33 3.26
CA ALA A 94 5.94 0.84 3.79
C ALA A 94 5.64 2.32 3.45
N GLN A 95 6.65 3.15 3.15
CA GLN A 95 6.47 4.54 2.74
C GLN A 95 6.07 4.72 1.26
N GLU A 96 6.31 3.73 0.39
CA GLU A 96 6.07 3.82 -1.07
C GLU A 96 4.81 3.08 -1.53
N ARG A 97 4.02 2.55 -0.59
CA ARG A 97 2.79 1.83 -0.88
C ARG A 97 1.73 2.79 -1.40
N ILE A 98 1.27 2.55 -2.64
CA ILE A 98 0.27 3.39 -3.30
C ILE A 98 -1.13 3.11 -2.74
N LEU A 99 -1.42 1.84 -2.45
CA LEU A 99 -2.65 1.43 -1.77
C LEU A 99 -2.48 1.65 -0.27
N CYS A 100 -2.51 2.91 0.15
CA CYS A 100 -2.66 3.21 1.56
C CYS A 100 -4.02 2.65 2.01
N ILE A 101 -4.01 1.81 3.04
CA ILE A 101 -5.21 1.18 3.63
C ILE A 101 -6.29 2.23 3.96
N ALA A 102 -5.88 3.46 4.31
CA ALA A 102 -6.76 4.60 4.54
C ALA A 102 -7.52 5.06 3.27
N PHE A 103 -6.89 5.00 2.10
CA PHE A 103 -7.52 5.35 0.83
C PHE A 103 -8.54 4.29 0.41
N LEU A 104 -8.19 3.00 0.54
CA LEU A 104 -9.12 1.90 0.26
C LEU A 104 -10.35 1.97 1.18
N LYS A 105 -10.15 2.26 2.47
CA LYS A 105 -11.24 2.52 3.44
C LYS A 105 -12.15 3.66 2.97
N LYS A 106 -11.58 4.77 2.51
CA LYS A 106 -12.35 5.95 2.07
C LYS A 106 -13.19 5.66 0.83
N ILE A 107 -12.66 4.87 -0.11
CA ILE A 107 -13.41 4.40 -1.29
C ILE A 107 -14.54 3.46 -0.88
N PHE A 108 -14.24 2.48 -0.04
CA PHE A 108 -15.22 1.47 0.38
C PHE A 108 -16.39 2.10 1.15
N ILE A 109 -16.12 3.04 2.04
CA ILE A 109 -17.16 3.80 2.77
C ILE A 109 -18.00 4.63 1.81
N ARG A 110 -17.39 5.28 0.80
CA ARG A 110 -18.15 6.05 -0.21
C ARG A 110 -19.07 5.17 -1.05
N LEU A 111 -18.59 4.01 -1.47
CA LEU A 111 -19.38 3.05 -2.26
C LEU A 111 -20.50 2.44 -1.41
N ALA A 112 -20.22 2.07 -0.16
CA ALA A 112 -21.21 1.58 0.78
C ALA A 112 -22.32 2.61 1.08
N GLY A 113 -21.94 3.87 1.29
CA GLY A 113 -22.91 4.96 1.48
C GLY A 113 -23.75 5.22 0.23
N SER A 114 -23.16 5.08 -0.97
CA SER A 114 -23.91 5.17 -2.23
C SER A 114 -24.88 4.00 -2.45
N LEU A 115 -24.69 2.88 -1.76
CA LEU A 115 -25.53 1.67 -1.82
C LEU A 115 -26.48 1.55 -0.61
N GLY A 116 -26.48 2.53 0.30
CA GLY A 116 -27.37 2.57 1.47
C GLY A 116 -27.04 1.56 2.57
N ILE A 117 -25.79 1.09 2.65
CA ILE A 117 -25.36 0.15 3.69
C ILE A 117 -24.63 0.94 4.79
N ASP A 118 -25.35 1.33 5.83
CA ASP A 118 -24.83 2.18 6.91
C ASP A 118 -23.91 1.43 7.88
N ASP A 119 -23.98 0.10 7.94
CA ASP A 119 -23.27 -0.72 8.94
C ASP A 119 -21.86 -1.16 8.49
N VAL A 120 -21.42 -0.79 7.28
CA VAL A 120 -20.09 -1.15 6.76
C VAL A 120 -18.98 -0.49 7.56
N GLU A 121 -19.19 0.72 8.08
CA GLU A 121 -18.18 1.42 8.86
C GLU A 121 -17.87 0.69 10.18
N SER A 122 -18.89 0.14 10.85
CA SER A 122 -18.73 -0.60 12.10
C SER A 122 -18.05 -1.96 11.87
N LEU A 123 -18.45 -2.68 10.81
CA LEU A 123 -17.88 -3.99 10.47
C LEU A 123 -16.45 -3.89 9.95
N LEU A 124 -16.16 -2.88 9.12
CA LEU A 124 -14.85 -2.67 8.52
C LEU A 124 -13.88 -2.07 9.55
N SER A 125 -14.34 -1.21 10.46
CA SER A 125 -13.53 -0.78 11.61
C SER A 125 -13.28 -1.92 12.60
N LYS A 126 -14.25 -2.80 12.89
CA LYS A 126 -14.06 -3.97 13.77
C LYS A 126 -13.11 -4.99 13.16
N SER A 127 -13.24 -5.29 11.86
CA SER A 127 -12.34 -6.17 11.12
C SER A 127 -10.93 -5.57 10.98
N MET A 128 -10.82 -4.27 10.69
CA MET A 128 -9.53 -3.58 10.62
C MET A 128 -8.88 -3.42 12.00
N THR A 129 -9.67 -3.23 13.06
CA THR A 129 -9.17 -3.25 14.45
C THR A 129 -8.72 -4.66 14.82
N GLN A 130 -9.40 -5.72 14.35
CA GLN A 130 -8.94 -7.10 14.48
C GLN A 130 -7.69 -7.42 13.64
N LEU A 131 -7.51 -6.81 12.46
CA LEU A 131 -6.30 -6.96 11.65
C LEU A 131 -5.14 -6.15 12.23
N SER A 132 -5.38 -4.95 12.75
CA SER A 132 -4.39 -4.10 13.43
C SER A 132 -4.09 -4.58 14.86
N SER A 133 -5.03 -5.27 15.51
CA SER A 133 -4.79 -6.00 16.77
C SER A 133 -4.28 -7.42 16.53
N GLY A 134 -4.39 -7.94 15.31
CA GLY A 134 -3.79 -9.19 14.85
C GLY A 134 -2.33 -9.03 14.44
N GLN A 135 -1.76 -7.84 14.64
CA GLN A 135 -0.33 -7.61 14.47
C GLN A 135 0.40 -7.98 15.77
N GLN A 136 0.67 -9.29 15.83
CA GLN A 136 1.55 -10.04 16.75
C GLN A 136 1.15 -10.03 18.23
N ASP A 137 0.67 -11.19 18.71
CA ASP A 137 1.09 -11.69 20.02
C ASP A 137 2.61 -11.74 19.97
N SER A 138 3.26 -10.64 20.35
CA SER A 138 4.70 -10.59 20.42
C SER A 138 5.13 -11.66 21.41
N SER A 139 5.95 -12.60 20.97
CA SER A 139 6.53 -13.64 21.84
C SER A 139 7.33 -13.06 23.01
N VAL A 140 7.66 -11.77 22.93
CA VAL A 140 8.38 -10.99 23.93
C VAL A 140 7.42 -10.41 24.96
N VAL A 141 7.49 -10.95 26.18
CA VAL A 141 6.83 -10.39 27.36
C VAL A 141 7.76 -9.41 28.04
N LEU A 142 7.36 -8.13 28.09
CA LEU A 142 8.07 -7.12 28.87
C LEU A 142 7.62 -7.21 30.32
N LEU A 143 8.59 -7.25 31.24
CA LEU A 143 8.34 -7.29 32.67
C LEU A 143 8.67 -5.93 33.28
N LYS A 144 7.94 -5.54 34.31
CA LYS A 144 8.34 -4.43 35.19
C LYS A 144 9.46 -4.89 36.11
N LYS A 145 10.09 -3.93 36.79
CA LYS A 145 11.00 -4.16 37.93
C LYS A 145 10.46 -5.12 39.01
N ASP A 146 9.15 -5.21 39.23
CA ASP A 146 8.54 -6.12 40.20
C ASP A 146 8.31 -7.54 39.67
N GLY A 147 8.66 -7.82 38.41
CA GLY A 147 8.47 -9.10 37.74
C GLY A 147 7.07 -9.32 37.16
N SER A 148 6.14 -8.38 37.34
CA SER A 148 4.81 -8.46 36.72
C SER A 148 4.86 -8.12 35.23
N PRO A 149 4.05 -8.79 34.38
CA PRO A 149 4.01 -8.51 32.96
C PRO A 149 3.37 -7.15 32.68
N ILE A 150 3.96 -6.40 31.74
CA ILE A 150 3.33 -5.23 31.14
C ILE A 150 2.59 -5.69 29.89
N ASP A 151 1.30 -5.95 30.03
CA ASP A 151 0.43 -5.94 28.88
C ASP A 151 0.11 -4.49 28.50
N GLY A 152 0.05 -4.18 27.21
CA GLY A 152 -0.41 -2.87 26.73
C GLY A 152 -1.91 -2.62 27.01
N GLN A 153 -2.57 -3.38 27.89
CA GLN A 153 -4.00 -3.35 28.16
C GLN A 153 -4.36 -3.06 29.63
N GLY A 154 -3.36 -2.82 30.49
CA GLY A 154 -3.58 -2.59 31.92
C GLY A 154 -4.56 -1.45 32.22
N LYS A 155 -5.47 -1.70 33.17
CA LYS A 155 -6.38 -0.69 33.76
C LYS A 155 -5.56 0.43 34.41
N GLY A 156 -5.25 1.49 33.66
CA GLY A 156 -4.54 2.66 34.16
C GLY A 156 -3.41 3.17 33.26
N MET A 157 -3.10 2.49 32.16
CA MET A 157 -2.13 2.97 31.19
C MET A 157 -2.81 3.80 30.09
N ASP A 158 -2.32 5.02 29.87
CA ASP A 158 -2.81 5.88 28.80
C ASP A 158 -2.63 5.21 27.44
N ARG A 159 -3.54 5.51 26.49
CA ARG A 159 -3.48 4.95 25.11
C ARG A 159 -2.10 5.14 24.46
N ALA A 160 -1.43 6.25 24.74
CA ALA A 160 -0.08 6.53 24.24
C ALA A 160 0.97 5.58 24.84
N GLY A 161 0.89 5.28 26.14
CA GLY A 161 1.76 4.33 26.82
C GLY A 161 1.54 2.91 26.33
N SER A 162 0.28 2.48 26.20
CA SER A 162 -0.09 1.18 25.62
C SER A 162 0.46 0.98 24.21
N LYS A 163 0.38 2.01 23.36
CA LYS A 163 0.96 1.95 22.02
C LYS A 163 2.49 1.86 22.07
N ALA A 164 3.13 2.64 22.93
CA ALA A 164 4.59 2.64 23.08
C ALA A 164 5.13 1.28 23.54
N VAL A 165 4.47 0.62 24.50
CA VAL A 165 4.84 -0.73 24.96
C VAL A 165 4.82 -1.73 23.81
N ARG A 166 3.77 -1.70 22.97
CA ARG A 166 3.68 -2.58 21.79
C ARG A 166 4.75 -2.30 20.75
N VAL A 167 5.08 -1.03 20.51
CA VAL A 167 6.19 -0.65 19.62
C VAL A 167 7.49 -1.24 20.14
N VAL A 168 7.77 -1.09 21.44
CA VAL A 168 8.97 -1.63 22.07
C VAL A 168 9.01 -3.16 21.99
N GLN A 169 7.90 -3.85 22.27
CA GLN A 169 7.78 -5.31 22.10
C GLN A 169 8.16 -5.76 20.68
N GLY A 170 7.60 -5.11 19.66
CA GLY A 170 7.90 -5.43 18.27
C GLY A 170 9.35 -5.13 17.87
N LEU A 171 9.98 -4.10 18.47
CA LEU A 171 11.41 -3.82 18.25
C LEU A 171 12.30 -4.92 18.85
N PHE A 172 11.99 -5.37 20.08
CA PHE A 172 12.71 -6.47 20.70
C PHE A 172 12.51 -7.79 19.96
N GLU A 173 11.29 -8.10 19.52
CA GLU A 173 11.01 -9.31 18.75
C GLU A 173 11.81 -9.33 17.45
N LYS A 174 11.85 -8.21 16.72
CA LYS A 174 12.69 -8.08 15.52
C LYS A 174 14.18 -8.21 15.83
N ALA A 175 14.65 -7.57 16.90
CA ALA A 175 16.06 -7.66 17.31
C ALA A 175 16.46 -9.11 17.65
N ILE A 176 15.63 -9.82 18.41
CA ILE A 176 15.85 -11.22 18.78
C ILE A 176 15.81 -12.12 17.54
N THR A 177 14.81 -11.94 16.67
CA THR A 177 14.67 -12.72 15.43
C THR A 177 15.88 -12.54 14.51
N ASN A 178 16.43 -11.32 14.47
CA ASN A 178 17.63 -11.01 13.68
C ASN A 178 18.94 -11.42 14.37
N GLY A 179 18.91 -11.98 15.59
CA GLY A 179 20.11 -12.33 16.34
C GLY A 179 20.95 -11.12 16.76
N ALA A 180 20.32 -9.96 16.97
CA ALA A 180 21.03 -8.74 17.32
C ALA A 180 21.59 -8.76 18.74
N THR A 181 22.82 -8.27 18.91
CA THR A 181 23.47 -8.12 20.23
C THR A 181 23.09 -6.82 20.92
N ASP A 182 22.92 -5.75 20.13
CA ASP A 182 22.67 -4.40 20.62
C ASP A 182 21.52 -3.75 19.84
N LEU A 183 20.65 -3.04 20.55
CA LEU A 183 19.61 -2.20 19.98
C LEU A 183 19.89 -0.74 20.32
N HIS A 184 20.15 0.06 19.29
CA HIS A 184 20.55 1.46 19.38
C HIS A 184 19.37 2.37 19.04
N PHE A 185 19.11 3.34 19.93
CA PHE A 185 18.15 4.43 19.68
C PHE A 185 18.92 5.74 19.55
N GLU A 186 18.90 6.33 18.36
CA GLU A 186 19.66 7.53 18.03
C GLU A 186 18.76 8.70 17.67
N PRO A 187 18.63 9.71 18.54
CA PRO A 187 17.97 10.94 18.15
C PRO A 187 18.77 11.64 17.04
N LYS A 188 18.11 11.95 15.94
CA LYS A 188 18.61 12.76 14.83
C LYS A 188 18.02 14.17 14.91
N SER A 189 18.51 15.06 14.05
CA SER A 189 17.93 16.40 13.92
C SER A 189 16.53 16.30 13.30
N GLY A 190 15.60 17.18 13.70
CA GLY A 190 14.27 17.24 13.07
C GLY A 190 13.27 16.21 13.57
N GLU A 191 13.24 15.93 14.89
CA GLU A 191 12.21 15.09 15.51
C GLU A 191 12.22 13.61 15.10
N GLU A 192 13.34 13.13 14.57
CA GLU A 192 13.53 11.75 14.14
C GLU A 192 14.37 10.97 15.15
N ILE A 193 14.00 9.72 15.45
CA ILE A 193 14.80 8.76 16.22
C ILE A 193 15.05 7.53 15.34
N ALA A 194 16.31 7.34 14.94
CA ALA A 194 16.72 6.16 14.19
C ALA A 194 16.95 4.99 15.15
N VAL A 195 16.33 3.84 14.86
CA VAL A 195 16.51 2.60 15.61
C VAL A 195 17.33 1.63 14.78
N ARG A 196 18.52 1.29 15.28
CA ARG A 196 19.48 0.41 14.61
C ARG A 196 19.77 -0.80 15.47
N CYS A 197 20.11 -1.93 14.86
CA CYS A 197 20.53 -3.13 15.57
C CYS A 197 21.94 -3.55 15.12
N ARG A 198 22.72 -4.13 16.04
CA ARG A 198 24.00 -4.75 15.71
C ARG A 198 23.80 -6.24 15.53
N VAL A 199 24.03 -6.73 14.33
CA VAL A 199 23.92 -8.17 13.98
C VAL A 199 25.28 -8.60 13.46
N ASP A 200 25.87 -9.63 14.08
CA ASP A 200 27.19 -10.17 13.71
C ASP A 200 28.29 -9.08 13.58
N GLY A 201 28.24 -8.07 14.46
CA GLY A 201 29.20 -6.96 14.48
C GLY A 201 28.91 -5.82 13.49
N VAL A 202 27.91 -5.95 12.61
CA VAL A 202 27.53 -4.92 11.63
C VAL A 202 26.31 -4.14 12.12
N MET A 203 26.38 -2.80 12.02
CA MET A 203 25.25 -1.92 12.33
C MET A 203 24.25 -1.88 11.17
N GLN A 204 23.00 -2.26 11.44
CA GLN A 204 21.91 -2.30 10.46
C GLN A 204 20.76 -1.39 10.90
N ASN A 205 20.14 -0.70 9.95
CA ASN A 205 18.97 0.13 10.22
C ASN A 205 17.71 -0.75 10.36
N LEU A 206 16.99 -0.63 11.46
CA LEU A 206 15.78 -1.41 11.71
C LEU A 206 14.52 -0.62 11.35
N THR A 207 14.42 0.62 11.86
CA THR A 207 13.31 1.53 11.58
C THR A 207 13.64 2.95 12.03
N THR A 208 12.88 3.91 11.54
CA THR A 208 12.85 5.27 12.06
C THR A 208 11.54 5.49 12.84
N LEU A 209 11.62 6.13 14.01
CA LEU A 209 10.48 6.59 14.80
C LEU A 209 10.40 8.12 14.77
N TRP A 210 9.19 8.67 14.62
CA TRP A 210 8.94 10.11 14.66
C TRP A 210 8.67 10.60 16.10
N ALA A 211 8.93 11.88 16.38
CA ALA A 211 9.17 12.39 17.74
C ALA A 211 8.19 11.93 18.81
N ALA A 212 6.88 12.05 18.59
CA ALA A 212 5.91 11.65 19.60
C ALA A 212 6.02 10.15 19.95
N GLU A 213 6.13 9.30 18.93
CA GLU A 213 6.23 7.85 19.10
C GLU A 213 7.59 7.43 19.64
N GLY A 214 8.68 8.05 19.17
CA GLY A 214 10.03 7.76 19.65
C GLY A 214 10.22 8.20 21.11
N LYS A 215 9.75 9.39 21.50
CA LYS A 215 9.80 9.86 22.90
C LYS A 215 8.99 8.95 23.83
N SER A 216 7.78 8.56 23.43
CA SER A 216 6.96 7.63 24.22
C SER A 216 7.60 6.24 24.33
N SER A 217 8.23 5.74 23.27
CA SER A 217 8.94 4.44 23.29
C SER A 217 10.16 4.45 24.21
N ILE A 218 10.97 5.52 24.17
CA ILE A 218 12.10 5.71 25.10
C ILE A 218 11.59 5.82 26.54
N SER A 219 10.47 6.52 26.75
CA SER A 219 9.85 6.60 28.08
C SER A 219 9.39 5.23 28.58
N ALA A 220 8.79 4.42 27.71
CA ALA A 220 8.38 3.06 28.07
C ALA A 220 9.60 2.20 28.44
N LEU A 221 10.67 2.24 27.65
CA LEU A 221 11.93 1.53 27.92
C LEU A 221 12.55 1.89 29.27
N LYS A 222 12.43 3.14 29.72
CA LYS A 222 12.96 3.59 31.02
C LYS A 222 12.19 3.05 32.23
N VAL A 223 10.94 2.61 32.02
CA VAL A 223 10.02 2.22 33.10
C VAL A 223 9.94 0.70 33.26
N LEU A 224 10.45 -0.06 32.28
CA LEU A 224 10.74 -1.49 32.40
C LEU A 224 11.78 -1.71 33.53
#